data_AF-A0A9E3IKN2-F1
#
_entry.id   AF-A0A9E3IKN2-F1
#
_cell.length_a   1.000
_cell.length_b   1.000
_cell.length_c   1.000
_cell.angle_alpha   90.00
_cell.angle_beta   90.00
_cell.angle_gamma   90.00
#
_symmetry.space_group_name_H-M   'P 1'
#
loop_
_entity.id
_entity.type
_entity.pdbx_description
1 polymer ?
#
loop_
_entity_poly.entity_id
_entity_poly.type
_entity_poly.pdbx_seq_one_letter_code
_entity_poly.pdbx_strand_id
1 'polypeptide(L)'
;MALYPASQEDDIDFDWLDKRSMDPVGYQRINKRTGKPINKENIVKGVKQEDGTYVLMDEDEIRNAYPKTMQTIEIEGFVKAAEIPFVYLEKPYYLEPLAKADKVYALLREAMIADDVIGIARVVMHTKEHLAALMPDGPMLVLNTLRWATEVRQWNELRIPEAGKSAGIKESELKMARQLVSELTVKWKADSYHDRFTEAIQKLVEAKVAAGATQEVTP
;
A
#
# COMPACT_ATOMS: atom_id res chain seq x y z
N MET A 1 -3.35 -19.55 -7.22
CA MET A 1 -3.86 -19.15 -5.88
C MET A 1 -4.78 -17.98 -6.12
N ALA A 2 -5.81 -17.78 -5.30
CA ALA A 2 -6.58 -16.54 -5.32
C ALA A 2 -5.93 -15.53 -4.38
N LEU A 3 -5.92 -14.25 -4.78
CA LEU A 3 -5.32 -13.15 -4.02
C LEU A 3 -6.43 -12.25 -3.48
N TYR A 4 -6.41 -12.03 -2.17
CA TYR A 4 -7.35 -11.14 -1.47
C TYR A 4 -6.57 -10.03 -0.79
N PRO A 5 -6.91 -8.73 -0.96
CA PRO A 5 -6.30 -7.67 -0.17
C PRO A 5 -6.41 -7.98 1.33
N ALA A 6 -5.29 -7.91 2.04
CA ALA A 6 -5.26 -8.10 3.50
C ALA A 6 -5.48 -6.79 4.28
N SER A 7 -5.58 -5.67 3.55
CA SER A 7 -5.88 -4.34 4.08
C SER A 7 -7.22 -3.85 3.52
N GLN A 8 -8.04 -3.27 4.38
CA GLN A 8 -9.22 -2.49 4.02
C GLN A 8 -8.98 -1.03 4.43
N GLU A 9 -9.39 -0.10 3.58
CA GLU A 9 -9.41 1.33 3.91
C GLU A 9 -10.77 1.63 4.54
N ASP A 10 -10.79 1.92 5.85
CA ASP A 10 -12.00 2.29 6.60
C ASP A 10 -11.96 3.79 6.92
N ASP A 11 -11.76 4.61 5.90
CA ASP A 11 -11.81 6.07 6.04
C ASP A 11 -13.25 6.58 5.99
N ILE A 12 -13.51 7.68 6.70
CA ILE A 12 -14.78 8.40 6.60
C ILE A 12 -14.85 9.05 5.21
N ASP A 13 -15.82 8.63 4.41
CA ASP A 13 -16.09 9.25 3.12
C ASP A 13 -16.83 10.57 3.33
N PHE A 14 -16.20 11.66 2.93
CA PHE A 14 -16.78 13.00 3.02
C PHE A 14 -17.28 13.44 1.65
N ASP A 15 -18.59 13.43 1.48
CA ASP A 15 -19.21 14.03 0.31
C ASP A 15 -19.01 15.54 0.28
N TRP A 16 -18.73 16.06 -0.91
CA TRP A 16 -18.70 17.48 -1.16
C TRP A 16 -20.12 17.96 -1.45
N LEU A 17 -20.59 18.95 -0.70
CA LEU A 17 -21.90 19.54 -0.88
C LEU A 17 -21.76 21.03 -1.22
N ASP A 18 -22.55 21.54 -2.16
CA ASP A 18 -22.63 22.99 -2.41
C ASP A 18 -23.29 23.65 -1.19
N LYS A 19 -22.55 24.47 -0.45
CA LYS A 19 -23.05 25.14 0.76
C LYS A 19 -24.34 25.96 0.54
N ARG A 20 -24.63 26.39 -0.70
CA ARG A 20 -25.79 27.23 -1.02
C ARG A 20 -27.07 26.42 -1.20
N SER A 21 -26.98 25.25 -1.82
CA SER A 21 -28.13 24.40 -2.17
C SER A 21 -28.16 23.06 -1.44
N MET A 22 -27.04 22.68 -0.83
CA MET A 22 -26.75 21.40 -0.21
C MET A 22 -26.67 20.22 -1.17
N ASP A 23 -26.66 20.45 -2.48
CA ASP A 23 -26.58 19.38 -3.49
C ASP A 23 -25.16 18.77 -3.58
N PRO A 24 -25.04 17.47 -3.94
CA PRO A 24 -23.75 16.82 -4.13
C PRO A 24 -22.91 17.43 -5.26
N VAL A 25 -21.61 17.61 -5.01
CA VAL A 25 -20.65 18.16 -5.98
C VAL A 25 -19.89 17.02 -6.64
N GLY A 26 -20.03 16.89 -7.95
CA GLY A 26 -19.32 15.91 -8.77
C GLY A 26 -18.06 16.45 -9.47
N TYR A 27 -17.27 15.53 -10.02
CA TYR A 27 -16.12 15.86 -10.86
C TYR A 27 -16.49 15.97 -12.34
N GLN A 28 -15.95 16.99 -13.02
CA GLN A 28 -16.01 17.09 -14.48
C GLN A 28 -14.60 17.10 -15.08
N ARG A 29 -14.36 16.23 -16.06
CA ARG A 29 -13.10 16.24 -16.83
C ARG A 29 -13.14 17.37 -17.84
N ILE A 30 -12.10 18.20 -17.85
CA ILE A 30 -11.97 19.34 -18.75
C ILE A 30 -10.66 19.29 -19.56
N ASN A 31 -10.67 19.88 -20.75
CA ASN A 31 -9.47 20.14 -21.52
C ASN A 31 -8.72 21.33 -20.91
N LYS A 32 -7.49 21.11 -20.44
CA LYS A 32 -6.69 22.13 -19.73
C LYS A 32 -6.41 23.41 -20.54
N ARG A 33 -6.41 23.34 -21.88
CA ARG A 33 -6.16 24.51 -22.74
C ARG A 33 -7.43 25.30 -23.00
N THR A 34 -8.56 24.63 -23.22
CA THR A 34 -9.82 25.29 -23.61
C THR A 34 -10.77 25.53 -22.45
N GLY A 35 -10.56 24.88 -21.31
CA GLY A 35 -11.45 24.89 -20.15
C GLY A 35 -12.77 24.15 -20.35
N LYS A 36 -12.98 23.51 -21.51
CA LYS A 36 -14.26 22.87 -21.85
C LYS A 36 -14.33 21.43 -21.35
N PRO A 37 -15.53 20.93 -21.01
CA PRO A 37 -15.74 19.52 -20.70
C PRO A 37 -15.27 18.62 -21.84
N ILE A 38 -14.76 17.44 -21.50
CA ILE A 38 -14.30 16.43 -22.46
C ILE A 38 -14.90 15.06 -22.14
N ASN A 39 -15.42 14.40 -23.18
CA ASN A 39 -15.95 13.05 -23.06
C ASN A 39 -14.82 12.02 -23.01
N LYS A 40 -15.08 10.87 -22.39
CA LYS A 40 -14.08 9.82 -22.15
C LYS A 40 -13.48 9.28 -23.45
N GLU A 41 -14.27 9.20 -24.52
CA GLU A 41 -13.88 8.67 -25.84
C GLU A 41 -12.82 9.55 -26.53
N ASN A 42 -12.73 10.82 -26.11
CA ASN A 42 -11.74 11.78 -26.63
C ASN A 42 -10.49 11.87 -25.75
N ILE A 43 -10.35 11.01 -24.72
CA ILE A 43 -9.20 10.97 -23.83
C ILE A 43 -8.33 9.77 -24.18
N VAL A 44 -7.08 10.05 -24.57
CA VAL A 44 -6.03 9.05 -24.80
C VAL A 44 -4.99 9.10 -23.67
N LYS A 45 -4.31 7.99 -23.42
CA LYS A 45 -3.17 7.93 -22.50
C LYS A 45 -1.89 8.24 -23.28
N GLY A 46 -0.99 9.01 -22.68
CA GLY A 46 0.30 9.30 -23.30
C GLY A 46 1.40 9.43 -22.26
N VAL A 47 2.60 8.96 -22.60
CA VAL A 47 3.80 9.07 -21.78
C VAL A 47 4.61 10.27 -22.25
N LYS A 48 4.85 11.21 -21.33
CA LYS A 48 5.66 12.40 -21.61
C LYS A 48 7.14 12.02 -21.74
N GLN A 49 7.77 12.48 -22.81
CA GLN A 49 9.21 12.34 -23.06
C GLN A 49 9.97 13.53 -22.46
N GLU A 50 11.30 13.39 -22.31
CA GLU A 50 12.17 14.45 -21.76
C GLU A 50 12.14 15.73 -22.60
N ASP A 51 11.98 15.61 -23.91
CA ASP A 51 11.85 16.72 -24.86
C ASP A 51 10.47 17.42 -24.85
N GLY A 52 9.55 16.95 -23.99
CA GLY A 52 8.22 17.50 -23.83
C GLY A 52 7.18 16.94 -24.81
N THR A 53 7.56 16.03 -25.71
CA THR A 53 6.61 15.31 -26.57
C THR A 53 5.87 14.21 -25.80
N TYR A 54 4.80 13.67 -26.38
CA TYR A 54 4.03 12.57 -25.79
C TYR A 54 3.95 11.41 -26.78
N VAL A 55 4.25 10.21 -26.30
CA VAL A 55 3.98 8.97 -27.03
C VAL A 55 2.60 8.48 -26.60
N LEU A 56 1.67 8.36 -27.56
CA LEU A 56 0.35 7.82 -27.30
C LEU A 56 0.46 6.33 -27.01
N MET A 57 -0.29 5.85 -26.02
CA MET A 57 -0.32 4.45 -25.63
C MET A 57 -1.75 3.95 -25.79
N ASP A 58 -1.97 3.00 -26.69
CA ASP A 58 -3.24 2.29 -26.79
C ASP A 58 -3.34 1.21 -25.69
N GLU A 59 -4.55 0.94 -25.17
CA GLU A 59 -4.74 -0.10 -24.16
C GLU A 59 -4.52 -1.52 -24.71
N ASP A 60 -4.81 -1.75 -25.99
CA ASP A 60 -4.51 -3.00 -26.68
C ASP A 60 -3.00 -3.14 -26.93
N GLU A 61 -2.29 -2.06 -27.26
CA GLU A 61 -0.82 -2.06 -27.38
C GLU A 61 -0.13 -2.37 -26.04
N ILE A 62 -0.60 -1.78 -24.94
CA ILE A 62 -0.12 -2.07 -23.59
C ILE A 62 -0.35 -3.55 -23.25
N ARG A 63 -1.55 -4.08 -23.55
CA ARG A 63 -1.89 -5.49 -23.31
C ARG A 63 -1.06 -6.44 -24.17
N ASN A 64 -0.80 -6.08 -25.44
CA ASN A 64 0.00 -6.89 -26.37
C ASN A 64 1.50 -6.84 -26.04
N ALA A 65 2.02 -5.71 -25.54
CA ALA A 65 3.40 -5.57 -25.10
C ALA A 65 3.70 -6.44 -23.87
N TYR A 66 2.68 -6.73 -23.05
CA TYR A 66 2.81 -7.60 -21.88
C TYR A 66 1.74 -8.71 -21.86
N PRO A 67 1.86 -9.71 -22.76
CA PRO A 67 0.81 -10.70 -23.02
C PRO A 67 0.70 -11.80 -21.95
N LYS A 68 1.45 -11.73 -20.84
CA LYS A 68 1.43 -12.77 -19.80
C LYS A 68 0.15 -12.71 -18.99
N THR A 69 -0.72 -13.64 -19.37
CA THR A 69 -2.00 -13.99 -18.78
C THR A 69 -1.79 -14.88 -17.55
N MET A 70 -2.67 -14.70 -16.56
CA MET A 70 -2.85 -15.41 -15.29
C MET A 70 -1.99 -14.95 -14.10
N GLN A 71 -2.70 -14.75 -12.98
CA GLN A 71 -2.23 -14.53 -11.61
C GLN A 71 -1.33 -15.69 -11.13
N THR A 72 -0.15 -15.77 -11.72
CA THR A 72 0.87 -16.77 -11.38
C THR A 72 1.88 -16.09 -10.48
N ILE A 73 2.20 -16.75 -9.36
CA ILE A 73 3.28 -16.34 -8.47
C ILE A 73 4.50 -17.15 -8.91
N GLU A 74 5.51 -16.48 -9.43
CA GLU A 74 6.79 -17.08 -9.81
C GLU A 74 7.81 -16.78 -8.73
N ILE A 75 8.25 -17.78 -7.98
CA ILE A 75 9.25 -17.63 -6.91
C ILE A 75 10.64 -17.59 -7.56
N GLU A 76 11.38 -16.50 -7.35
CA GLU A 76 12.74 -16.31 -7.84
C GLU A 76 13.79 -16.84 -6.86
N GLY A 77 13.48 -16.88 -5.56
CA GLY A 77 14.40 -17.34 -4.53
C GLY A 77 13.85 -17.20 -3.12
N PHE A 78 14.68 -17.52 -2.13
CA PHE A 78 14.34 -17.41 -0.71
C PHE A 78 15.41 -16.60 0.04
N VAL A 79 14.98 -15.77 0.99
CA VAL A 79 15.83 -14.89 1.82
C VAL A 79 15.36 -14.89 3.26
N LYS A 80 16.17 -14.39 4.19
CA LYS A 80 15.72 -14.10 5.56
C LYS A 80 14.83 -12.87 5.58
N ALA A 81 13.78 -12.88 6.41
CA ALA A 81 12.86 -11.74 6.51
C ALA A 81 13.57 -10.41 6.87
N ALA A 82 14.61 -10.47 7.68
CA ALA A 82 15.42 -9.30 8.07
C ALA A 82 16.23 -8.67 6.92
N GLU A 83 16.40 -9.38 5.79
CA GLU A 83 17.09 -8.85 4.61
C GLU A 83 16.21 -7.93 3.77
N ILE A 84 14.90 -7.88 4.04
CA ILE A 84 13.96 -6.97 3.36
C ILE A 84 13.68 -5.79 4.28
N PRO A 85 14.25 -4.59 4.03
CA PRO A 85 13.93 -3.40 4.81
C PRO A 85 12.45 -3.01 4.62
N PHE A 86 11.79 -2.56 5.69
CA PHE A 86 10.37 -2.19 5.65
C PHE A 86 10.03 -1.10 4.61
N VAL A 87 10.99 -0.26 4.18
CA VAL A 87 10.78 0.73 3.12
C VAL A 87 10.36 0.11 1.79
N TYR A 88 10.65 -1.18 1.58
CA TYR A 88 10.24 -1.90 0.38
C TYR A 88 8.82 -2.47 0.46
N LEU A 89 8.24 -2.67 1.65
CA LEU A 89 6.91 -3.27 1.80
C LEU A 89 5.80 -2.29 1.40
N GLU A 90 4.87 -2.72 0.56
CA GLU A 90 3.79 -1.89 0.03
C GLU A 90 2.42 -2.37 0.49
N LYS A 91 1.88 -3.44 -0.10
CA LYS A 91 0.51 -3.89 0.17
C LYS A 91 0.43 -5.40 0.41
N PRO A 92 -0.15 -5.84 1.55
CA PRO A 92 -0.32 -7.25 1.84
C PRO A 92 -1.57 -7.84 1.17
N TYR A 93 -1.48 -9.12 0.82
CA TYR A 93 -2.53 -9.95 0.23
C TYR A 93 -2.53 -11.34 0.87
N TYR A 94 -3.71 -11.83 1.23
CA TYR A 94 -3.90 -13.22 1.64
C TYR A 94 -3.98 -14.13 0.42
N LEU A 95 -3.33 -15.28 0.51
CA LEU A 95 -3.34 -16.29 -0.55
C LEU A 95 -4.22 -17.47 -0.18
N GLU A 96 -5.24 -17.72 -0.99
CA GLU A 96 -6.05 -18.93 -0.93
C GLU A 96 -5.54 -19.95 -1.97
N PRO A 97 -5.32 -21.22 -1.58
CA PRO A 97 -5.00 -22.27 -2.55
C PRO A 97 -6.15 -22.47 -3.53
N LEU A 98 -5.82 -22.75 -4.79
CA LEU A 98 -6.82 -23.20 -5.76
C LEU A 98 -7.26 -24.63 -5.45
N ALA A 99 -8.44 -25.02 -5.92
CA ALA A 99 -8.96 -26.37 -5.76
C ALA A 99 -7.89 -27.43 -6.13
N LYS A 100 -7.71 -28.42 -5.25
CA LYS A 100 -6.73 -29.52 -5.37
C LYS A 100 -5.25 -29.12 -5.23
N ALA A 101 -4.93 -27.90 -4.75
CA ALA A 101 -3.57 -27.45 -4.49
C ALA A 101 -3.16 -27.45 -2.99
N ASP A 102 -4.04 -27.88 -2.09
CA ASP A 102 -3.88 -27.76 -0.63
C ASP A 102 -2.58 -28.36 -0.11
N LYS A 103 -2.23 -29.57 -0.59
CA LYS A 103 -1.00 -30.25 -0.19
C LYS A 103 0.26 -29.48 -0.59
N VAL A 104 0.29 -28.91 -1.79
CA VAL A 104 1.45 -28.17 -2.30
C VAL A 104 1.57 -26.83 -1.58
N TYR A 105 0.45 -26.15 -1.35
CA TYR A 105 0.38 -24.92 -0.57
C TYR A 105 0.92 -25.14 0.86
N ALA A 106 0.40 -26.15 1.55
CA ALA A 106 0.83 -26.47 2.91
C ALA A 106 2.30 -26.88 2.95
N LEU A 107 2.77 -27.71 2.01
CA LEU A 107 4.17 -28.13 1.94
C LEU A 107 5.12 -26.94 1.80
N LEU A 108 4.80 -25.98 0.92
CA LEU A 108 5.59 -24.76 0.76
C LEU A 108 5.60 -23.93 2.05
N ARG A 109 4.43 -23.71 2.66
CA ARG A 109 4.31 -22.98 3.94
C ARG A 109 5.16 -23.63 5.04
N GLU A 110 5.04 -24.94 5.24
CA GLU A 110 5.79 -25.66 6.28
C GLU A 110 7.30 -25.66 6.01
N ALA A 111 7.72 -25.78 4.74
CA ALA A 111 9.14 -25.70 4.38
C ALA A 111 9.73 -24.33 4.71
N MET A 112 9.01 -23.24 4.37
CA MET A 112 9.44 -21.88 4.67
C MET A 112 9.51 -21.59 6.17
N ILE A 113 8.56 -22.12 6.96
CA ILE A 113 8.58 -22.02 8.43
C ILE A 113 9.79 -22.77 9.00
N ALA A 114 10.04 -24.00 8.53
CA ALA A 114 11.12 -24.84 9.02
C ALA A 114 12.51 -24.23 8.78
N ASP A 115 12.71 -23.61 7.61
CA ASP A 115 13.98 -22.99 7.22
C ASP A 115 14.09 -21.51 7.66
N ASP A 116 13.02 -20.94 8.24
CA ASP A 116 12.92 -19.54 8.64
C ASP A 116 13.26 -18.60 7.47
N VAL A 117 12.57 -18.79 6.34
CA VAL A 117 12.79 -18.02 5.10
C VAL A 117 11.48 -17.51 4.52
N ILE A 118 11.60 -16.46 3.70
CA ILE A 118 10.52 -15.92 2.87
C ILE A 118 10.92 -15.97 1.40
N GLY A 119 9.96 -16.11 0.51
CA GLY A 119 10.18 -16.17 -0.94
C GLY A 119 10.20 -14.76 -1.55
N ILE A 120 11.13 -14.52 -2.46
CA ILE A 120 11.05 -13.41 -3.41
C ILE A 120 10.33 -13.91 -4.65
N ALA A 121 9.32 -13.19 -5.10
CA ALA A 121 8.48 -13.62 -6.21
C ALA A 121 8.10 -12.47 -7.14
N ARG A 122 7.75 -12.83 -8.38
CA ARG A 122 7.00 -11.97 -9.30
C ARG A 122 5.55 -12.41 -9.31
N VAL A 123 4.66 -11.43 -9.33
CA VAL A 123 3.22 -11.66 -9.45
C VAL A 123 2.62 -10.67 -10.44
N VAL A 124 1.78 -11.17 -11.34
CA VAL A 124 1.00 -10.30 -12.24
C VAL A 124 -0.35 -10.02 -11.58
N MET A 125 -0.60 -8.76 -11.28
CA MET A 125 -1.86 -8.28 -10.69
C MET A 125 -2.49 -7.25 -11.63
N HIS A 126 -3.76 -7.46 -11.99
CA HIS A 126 -4.45 -6.69 -13.01
C HIS A 126 -3.67 -6.67 -14.35
N THR A 127 -2.96 -5.58 -14.64
CA THR A 127 -2.21 -5.36 -15.89
C THR A 127 -0.72 -5.08 -15.64
N LYS A 128 -0.22 -5.25 -14.41
CA LYS A 128 1.17 -4.91 -14.04
C LYS A 128 1.82 -6.09 -13.32
N GLU A 129 3.10 -6.31 -13.61
CA GLU A 129 3.95 -7.19 -12.81
C GLU A 129 4.46 -6.44 -11.58
N HIS A 130 4.40 -7.12 -10.43
CA HIS A 130 4.90 -6.64 -9.16
C HIS A 130 5.98 -7.59 -8.65
N LEU A 131 7.02 -7.02 -8.05
CA LEU A 131 7.89 -7.74 -7.14
C LEU A 131 7.11 -7.98 -5.84
N ALA A 132 7.34 -9.12 -5.18
CA ALA A 132 6.63 -9.46 -3.95
C ALA A 132 7.47 -10.32 -3.01
N ALA A 133 7.19 -10.19 -1.71
CA ALA A 133 7.63 -11.11 -0.67
C ALA A 133 6.50 -12.08 -0.34
N LEU A 134 6.73 -13.37 -0.50
CA LEU A 134 5.86 -14.45 -0.08
C LEU A 134 6.32 -14.93 1.31
N MET A 135 5.46 -14.90 2.31
CA MET A 135 5.83 -15.24 3.68
C MET A 135 4.78 -16.14 4.34
N PRO A 136 5.19 -17.13 5.15
CA PRO A 136 4.26 -17.86 6.00
C PRO A 136 3.80 -16.95 7.15
N ASP A 137 2.50 -16.96 7.42
CA ASP A 137 1.89 -16.28 8.57
C ASP A 137 0.80 -17.15 9.17
N GLY A 138 1.07 -17.73 10.34
CA GLY A 138 0.18 -18.70 10.99
C GLY A 138 -0.25 -19.81 10.02
N PRO A 139 -1.58 -20.00 9.79
CA PRO A 139 -2.09 -21.06 8.91
C PRO A 139 -2.07 -20.69 7.42
N MET A 140 -1.47 -19.57 7.00
CA MET A 140 -1.54 -19.11 5.61
C MET A 140 -0.19 -18.66 5.06
N LEU A 141 -0.18 -18.43 3.75
CA LEU A 141 0.84 -17.68 3.04
C LEU A 141 0.27 -16.27 2.75
N VAL A 142 1.08 -15.27 3.06
CA VAL A 142 0.81 -13.86 2.79
C VAL A 142 1.77 -13.40 1.71
N LEU A 143 1.26 -12.65 0.74
CA LEU A 143 2.06 -11.99 -0.28
C LEU A 143 2.06 -10.48 0.00
N ASN A 144 3.22 -9.88 0.20
CA ASN A 144 3.36 -8.42 0.31
C ASN A 144 4.02 -7.89 -0.96
N THR A 145 3.36 -6.98 -1.69
CA THR A 145 4.00 -6.34 -2.86
C THR A 145 5.19 -5.51 -2.39
N LEU A 146 6.25 -5.53 -3.19
CA LEU A 146 7.48 -4.81 -2.93
C LEU A 146 7.62 -3.65 -3.91
N ARG A 147 8.09 -2.52 -3.40
CA ARG A 147 8.59 -1.41 -4.22
C ARG A 147 9.84 -1.85 -4.97
N TRP A 148 9.98 -1.40 -6.21
CA TRP A 148 11.23 -1.53 -6.94
C TRP A 148 12.30 -0.65 -6.29
N ALA A 149 13.57 -1.03 -6.42
CA ALA A 149 14.68 -0.24 -5.89
C ALA A 149 14.70 1.21 -6.42
N THR A 150 14.22 1.42 -7.65
CA THR A 150 14.08 2.74 -8.28
C THR A 150 12.96 3.59 -7.71
N GLU A 151 11.98 3.00 -7.02
CA GLU A 151 10.87 3.70 -6.37
C GLU A 151 11.24 4.14 -4.94
N VAL A 152 12.33 3.62 -4.38
CA VAL A 152 12.83 3.98 -3.05
C VAL A 152 13.83 5.12 -3.17
N ARG A 153 13.49 6.27 -2.57
CA ARG A 153 14.40 7.43 -2.51
C ARG A 153 15.67 7.07 -1.74
N GLN A 154 16.82 7.46 -2.28
CA GLN A 154 18.10 7.24 -1.65
C GLN A 154 18.30 8.17 -0.46
N TRP A 155 18.74 7.63 0.68
CA TRP A 155 18.93 8.40 1.91
C TRP A 155 20.16 9.30 1.88
N ASN A 156 21.11 9.05 0.97
CA ASN A 156 22.35 9.81 0.82
C ASN A 156 22.14 11.27 0.36
N GLU A 157 20.95 11.59 -0.15
CA GLU A 157 20.52 12.98 -0.44
C GLU A 157 20.06 13.74 0.82
N LEU A 158 19.89 13.03 1.94
CA LEU A 158 19.42 13.60 3.20
C LEU A 158 20.60 13.91 4.11
N ARG A 159 20.46 15.00 4.89
CA ARG A 159 21.41 15.33 5.95
C ARG A 159 21.16 14.44 7.17
N ILE A 160 21.72 13.24 7.16
CA ILE A 160 21.67 12.29 8.28
C ILE A 160 22.91 12.48 9.18
N PRO A 161 22.77 12.50 10.52
CA PRO A 161 23.90 12.52 11.43
C PRO A 161 24.84 11.32 11.23
N GLU A 162 26.11 11.47 11.55
CA GLU A 162 27.04 10.33 11.52
C GLU A 162 26.66 9.24 12.53
N ALA A 163 27.14 8.01 12.31
CA ALA A 163 26.76 6.88 13.14
C ALA A 163 27.60 6.78 14.43
N GLY A 164 26.95 6.50 15.56
CA GLY A 164 27.61 6.07 16.80
C GLY A 164 28.51 7.14 17.42
N LYS A 165 29.77 6.77 17.72
CA LYS A 165 30.71 7.64 18.45
C LYS A 165 31.07 8.92 17.68
N SER A 166 31.03 8.89 16.35
CA SER A 166 31.39 10.06 15.55
C SER A 166 30.30 11.14 15.56
N ALA A 167 29.09 10.80 16.03
CA ALA A 167 28.06 11.79 16.40
C ALA A 167 28.31 12.49 17.75
N GLY A 168 29.40 12.19 18.46
CA GLY A 168 29.72 12.83 19.75
C GLY A 168 28.87 12.35 20.93
N ILE A 169 28.19 11.21 20.81
CA ILE A 169 27.31 10.65 21.85
C ILE A 169 28.13 10.18 23.05
N LYS A 170 27.85 10.71 24.24
CA LYS A 170 28.50 10.26 25.48
C LYS A 170 27.88 8.97 26.00
N GLU A 171 28.69 8.18 26.71
CA GLU A 171 28.23 6.91 27.29
C GLU A 171 27.11 7.09 28.32
N SER A 172 27.17 8.16 29.13
CA SER A 172 26.12 8.50 30.10
C SER A 172 24.77 8.85 29.43
N GLU A 173 24.82 9.59 28.32
CA GLU A 173 23.65 9.95 27.51
C GLU A 173 23.04 8.71 26.87
N LEU A 174 23.88 7.84 26.28
CA LEU A 174 23.43 6.57 25.72
C LEU A 174 22.81 5.66 26.78
N LYS A 175 23.39 5.60 27.98
CA LYS A 175 22.86 4.82 29.09
C LYS A 175 21.47 5.30 29.51
N MET A 176 21.29 6.61 29.66
CA MET A 176 19.99 7.21 30.00
C MET A 176 18.95 6.95 28.90
N ALA A 177 19.32 7.14 27.64
CA ALA A 177 18.44 6.86 26.50
C ALA A 177 18.01 5.38 26.46
N ARG A 178 18.94 4.45 26.73
CA ARG A 178 18.63 3.00 26.79
C ARG A 178 17.66 2.66 27.92
N GLN A 179 17.78 3.31 29.08
CA GLN A 179 16.82 3.12 30.17
C GLN A 179 15.42 3.57 29.75
N LEU A 180 15.31 4.78 29.19
CA LEU A 180 14.03 5.30 28.71
C LEU A 180 13.39 4.40 27.64
N VAL A 181 14.19 3.97 26.65
CA VAL A 181 13.71 3.03 25.62
C VAL A 181 13.22 1.74 26.24
N SER A 182 13.96 1.18 27.21
CA SER A 182 13.56 -0.05 27.90
C SER A 182 12.26 0.13 28.70
N GLU A 183 12.08 1.26 29.38
CA GLU A 183 10.87 1.57 30.14
C GLU A 183 9.64 1.74 29.23
N LEU A 184 9.84 2.26 28.01
CA LEU A 184 8.78 2.47 27.02
C LEU A 184 8.60 1.30 26.04
N THR A 185 9.43 0.26 26.13
CA THR A 185 9.33 -0.92 25.24
C THR A 185 8.15 -1.78 25.69
N VAL A 186 7.19 -1.96 24.79
CA VAL A 186 5.97 -2.75 25.03
C VAL A 186 5.85 -3.89 24.03
N LYS A 187 5.05 -4.91 24.37
CA LYS A 187 4.63 -5.92 23.39
C LYS A 187 3.61 -5.28 22.45
N TRP A 188 3.92 -5.25 21.16
CA TRP A 188 3.00 -4.73 20.15
C TRP A 188 1.76 -5.63 20.03
N LYS A 189 0.60 -4.99 19.96
CA LYS A 189 -0.71 -5.62 19.71
C LYS A 189 -1.52 -4.66 18.84
N ALA A 190 -1.97 -5.11 17.67
CA ALA A 190 -2.72 -4.27 16.73
C ALA A 190 -3.93 -3.61 17.39
N ASP A 191 -4.74 -4.38 18.13
CA ASP A 191 -5.98 -3.93 18.79
C ASP A 191 -5.78 -2.87 19.89
N SER A 192 -4.54 -2.56 20.27
CA SER A 192 -4.24 -1.50 21.25
C SER A 192 -4.14 -0.11 20.61
N TYR A 193 -4.21 -0.02 19.28
CA TYR A 193 -4.13 1.22 18.52
C TYR A 193 -5.45 1.44 17.79
N HIS A 194 -5.99 2.65 17.89
CA HIS A 194 -7.25 3.02 17.26
C HIS A 194 -7.09 4.29 16.45
N ASP A 195 -7.88 4.40 15.38
CA ASP A 195 -7.99 5.64 14.62
C ASP A 195 -8.78 6.68 15.39
N ARG A 196 -8.04 7.50 16.15
CA ARG A 196 -8.60 8.59 16.96
C ARG A 196 -9.27 9.67 16.12
N PHE A 197 -8.92 9.81 14.84
CA PHE A 197 -9.56 10.78 13.96
C PHE A 197 -10.97 10.30 13.62
N THR A 198 -11.09 9.08 13.09
CA THR A 198 -12.38 8.47 12.74
C THR A 198 -13.32 8.42 13.95
N GLU A 199 -12.82 8.00 15.11
CA GLU A 199 -13.59 8.01 16.36
C GLU A 199 -14.08 9.42 16.74
N ALA A 200 -13.23 10.43 16.61
CA ALA A 200 -13.59 11.81 16.97
C ALA A 200 -14.64 12.38 16.02
N ILE A 201 -14.54 12.10 14.72
CA ILE A 201 -15.52 12.54 13.73
C ILE A 201 -16.85 11.80 13.93
N GLN A 202 -16.85 10.49 14.16
CA GLN A 202 -18.08 9.73 14.44
C GLN A 202 -18.82 10.29 15.66
N LYS A 203 -18.10 10.55 16.76
CA LYS A 203 -18.68 11.18 17.95
C LYS A 203 -19.26 12.57 17.66
N LEU A 204 -18.60 13.36 16.81
CA LEU A 204 -19.09 14.67 16.40
C LEU A 204 -20.37 14.55 15.53
N VAL A 205 -20.41 13.58 14.61
CA VAL A 205 -21.58 13.29 13.79
C VAL A 205 -22.75 12.86 14.66
N GLU A 206 -22.55 11.92 15.57
CA GLU A 206 -23.57 11.45 16.53
C GLU A 206 -24.13 12.61 17.37
N ALA A 207 -23.26 13.47 17.91
CA ALA A 207 -23.68 14.63 18.68
C ALA A 207 -24.51 15.62 17.84
N LYS A 208 -24.13 15.86 16.58
CA LYS A 208 -24.89 16.71 15.66
C LYS A 208 -26.25 16.10 15.31
N VAL A 209 -26.31 14.79 15.06
CA VAL A 209 -27.57 14.08 14.80
C VAL A 209 -28.50 14.16 16.01
N ALA A 210 -27.98 13.90 17.22
CA ALA A 210 -28.77 14.00 18.46
C ALA A 210 -29.27 15.42 18.73
N ALA A 211 -28.50 16.45 18.31
CA ALA A 211 -28.91 17.85 18.38
C ALA A 211 -29.87 18.28 17.24
N GLY A 212 -30.25 17.37 16.34
CA GLY A 212 -31.11 17.67 15.19
C GLY A 212 -30.43 18.53 14.12
N ALA A 213 -29.11 18.62 14.12
CA ALA A 213 -28.32 19.41 13.17
C ALA A 213 -28.06 18.64 11.86
N THR A 214 -29.12 18.07 11.28
CA THR A 214 -29.12 17.34 10.01
C THR A 214 -29.86 18.14 8.94
N GLN A 215 -29.46 18.02 7.68
CA GLN A 215 -30.16 18.60 6.54
C GLN A 215 -30.45 17.51 5.52
N GLU A 216 -31.68 17.50 4.99
CA GLU A 216 -32.02 16.64 3.87
C GLU A 216 -31.37 17.18 2.60
N VAL A 217 -30.63 16.32 1.92
CA VAL A 217 -30.02 16.59 0.62
C VAL A 217 -30.82 15.82 -0.42
N THR A 218 -31.31 16.50 -1.45
CA THR A 218 -31.90 15.80 -2.61
C THR A 218 -30.75 15.44 -3.57
N PRO A 219 -30.63 14.18 -4.02
CA PRO A 219 -29.59 13.79 -4.96
C PRO A 219 -29.72 14.43 -6.35
#